data_AF-A0A3S0D7V2-F1
#
_entry.id   AF-A0A3S0D7V2-F1
#
_cell.length_a   1.000
_cell.length_b   1.000
_cell.length_c   1.000
_cell.angle_alpha   90.00
_cell.angle_beta   90.00
_cell.angle_gamma   90.00
#
_symmetry.space_group_name_H-M   'P 1'
#
loop_
_entity.id
_entity.type
_entity.pdbx_description
1 polymer ?
#
loop_
_entity_poly.entity_id
_entity_poly.type
_entity_poly.pdbx_seq_one_letter_code
_entity_poly.pdbx_strand_id
1 'polypeptide(L)'
;MDLKGAKLIDFTGKVVGAQQFDRFTDEVTSAVRNHKGTRVAVVIDPGFGFTAEAPHLVSDHINLTGSNPLLGPNDACGERFPVVNDIYLVEEMPGKILPAIQRGVLGGLKQGVVPDAAETAKLKSLGAEFFSYNLAQTMIVAAHSGWKVIGIVVPSRLPLDGALMNEIKSLIN
;
A
#
# COMPACT_ATOMS: atom_id res chain seq x y z
N MET A 1 3.62 -18.04 3.73
CA MET A 1 4.66 -16.99 3.60
C MET A 1 5.16 -16.57 5.00
N ASP A 2 6.47 -16.33 5.19
CA ASP A 2 7.03 -15.76 6.43
C ASP A 2 7.21 -14.24 6.27
N LEU A 3 6.68 -13.44 7.21
CA LEU A 3 6.75 -11.98 7.22
C LEU A 3 7.75 -11.44 8.25
N LYS A 4 8.51 -12.32 8.92
CA LYS A 4 9.47 -11.91 9.93
C LYS A 4 10.50 -10.93 9.36
N GLY A 5 10.61 -9.76 10.01
CA GLY A 5 11.49 -8.68 9.58
C GLY A 5 10.99 -7.87 8.38
N ALA A 6 9.75 -8.08 7.92
CA ALA A 6 9.14 -7.20 6.93
C ALA A 6 9.02 -5.77 7.47
N LYS A 7 9.21 -4.77 6.60
CA LYS A 7 9.11 -3.36 6.99
C LYS A 7 7.64 -2.94 7.08
N LEU A 8 7.23 -2.41 8.23
CA LEU A 8 5.88 -1.89 8.43
C LEU A 8 5.85 -0.37 8.19
N ILE A 9 5.21 0.05 7.09
CA ILE A 9 5.04 1.44 6.68
C ILE A 9 3.59 1.85 6.97
N ASP A 10 3.39 2.87 7.79
CA ASP A 10 2.07 3.32 8.24
C ASP A 10 1.80 4.77 7.86
N PHE A 11 0.81 4.99 6.99
CA PHE A 11 0.32 6.33 6.64
C PHE A 11 -0.86 6.78 7.50
N THR A 12 -1.32 5.96 8.45
CA THR A 12 -2.44 6.31 9.34
C THR A 12 -1.98 7.08 10.58
N GLY A 13 -0.69 6.96 10.94
CA GLY A 13 -0.13 7.50 12.17
C GLY A 13 -0.63 6.83 13.46
N LYS A 14 -1.32 5.69 13.35
CA LYS A 14 -2.01 5.04 14.47
C LYS A 14 -1.42 3.67 14.83
N VAL A 15 -0.52 3.13 14.01
CA VAL A 15 0.06 1.79 14.23
C VAL A 15 1.33 1.92 15.06
N VAL A 16 1.22 1.62 16.36
CA VAL A 16 2.36 1.66 17.30
C VAL A 16 3.48 0.71 16.85
N GLY A 17 4.71 1.22 16.75
CA GLY A 17 5.90 0.46 16.34
C GLY A 17 6.14 0.38 14.84
N ALA A 18 5.24 0.95 14.02
CA ALA A 18 5.45 1.12 12.58
C ALA A 18 6.34 2.34 12.28
N GLN A 19 6.96 2.36 11.10
CA GLN A 19 7.53 3.58 10.56
C GLN A 19 6.38 4.43 9.99
N GLN A 20 6.10 5.57 10.63
CA GLN A 20 4.94 6.39 10.33
C GLN A 20 5.28 7.56 9.40
N PHE A 21 4.39 7.83 8.46
CA PHE A 21 4.49 8.95 7.53
C PHE A 21 3.14 9.64 7.39
N ASP A 22 3.14 10.96 7.12
CA ASP A 22 1.91 11.71 6.89
C ASP A 22 1.41 11.57 5.44
N ARG A 23 2.35 11.44 4.49
CA ARG A 23 2.11 11.30 3.05
C ARG A 23 3.31 10.65 2.36
N PHE A 24 3.16 10.32 1.08
CA PHE A 24 4.27 9.90 0.24
C PHE A 24 5.24 11.06 -0.05
N THR A 25 6.51 10.88 0.32
CA THR A 25 7.60 11.86 0.17
C THR A 25 8.93 11.16 -0.14
N ASP A 26 10.00 11.94 -0.28
CA ASP A 26 11.37 11.41 -0.47
C ASP A 26 11.86 10.60 0.74
N GLU A 27 11.35 10.88 1.95
CA GLU A 27 11.62 10.08 3.14
C GLU A 27 11.04 8.66 3.02
N VAL A 28 9.83 8.52 2.46
CA VAL A 28 9.23 7.20 2.17
C VAL A 28 10.08 6.48 1.13
N THR A 29 10.47 7.18 0.07
CA THR A 29 11.32 6.63 -0.99
C THR A 29 12.63 6.10 -0.42
N SER A 30 13.29 6.91 0.41
CA SER A 30 14.54 6.54 1.08
C SER A 30 14.33 5.36 2.03
N ALA A 31 13.21 5.32 2.75
CA ALA A 31 12.88 4.21 3.64
C ALA A 31 12.68 2.90 2.89
N VAL A 32 12.04 2.90 1.72
CA VAL A 32 11.87 1.68 0.92
C VAL A 32 13.20 1.24 0.30
N ARG A 33 13.99 2.17 -0.24
CA ARG A 33 15.29 1.86 -0.88
C ARG A 33 16.34 1.39 0.12
N ASN A 34 16.42 2.04 1.27
CA ASN A 34 17.42 1.73 2.30
C ASN A 34 16.98 0.51 3.12
N HIS A 35 17.56 -0.64 2.79
CA HIS A 35 17.19 -1.89 3.43
C HIS A 35 18.35 -2.81 3.76
N LYS A 36 18.11 -3.60 4.81
CA LYS A 36 18.91 -4.73 5.24
C LYS A 36 17.93 -5.85 5.58
N GLY A 37 18.18 -7.08 5.11
CA GLY A 37 17.30 -8.22 5.35
C GLY A 37 16.15 -8.36 4.35
N THR A 38 14.99 -8.79 4.85
CA THR A 38 13.82 -9.18 4.03
C THR A 38 13.30 -8.03 3.16
N ARG A 39 13.07 -8.31 1.87
CA ARG A 39 12.54 -7.36 0.88
C ARG A 39 11.01 -7.40 0.79
N VAL A 40 10.35 -7.32 1.94
CA VAL A 40 8.89 -7.30 2.04
C VAL A 40 8.49 -6.06 2.83
N ALA A 41 7.53 -5.30 2.30
CA ALA A 41 6.87 -4.21 3.01
C ALA A 41 5.41 -4.55 3.27
N VAL A 42 4.94 -4.28 4.49
CA VAL A 42 3.51 -4.16 4.78
C VAL A 42 3.20 -2.67 4.81
N VAL A 43 2.36 -2.21 3.88
CA VAL A 43 2.01 -0.80 3.72
C VAL A 43 0.56 -0.62 4.13
N ILE A 44 0.32 0.22 5.13
CA ILE A 44 -1.02 0.55 5.64
C ILE A 44 -1.34 1.99 5.25
N ASP A 45 -2.38 2.19 4.45
CA ASP A 45 -2.76 3.50 3.91
C ASP A 45 -4.22 3.82 4.23
N PRO A 46 -4.56 5.00 4.79
CA PRO A 46 -5.95 5.40 4.91
C PRO A 46 -6.58 5.60 3.53
N GLY A 47 -7.80 5.09 3.35
CA GLY A 47 -8.53 5.22 2.11
C GLY A 47 -10.04 5.03 2.28
N PHE A 48 -10.70 4.82 1.14
CA PHE A 48 -12.16 4.77 1.05
C PHE A 48 -12.58 3.64 0.12
N GLY A 49 -13.38 2.71 0.64
CA GLY A 49 -14.02 1.65 -0.13
C GLY A 49 -15.29 2.14 -0.80
N PHE A 50 -15.53 1.71 -2.04
CA PHE A 50 -16.71 2.14 -2.78
C PHE A 50 -17.99 1.32 -2.52
N THR A 51 -17.84 0.16 -1.89
CA THR A 51 -18.92 -0.79 -1.57
C THR A 51 -19.03 -1.05 -0.07
N ALA A 52 -17.90 -1.08 0.63
CA ALA A 52 -17.83 -1.31 2.07
C ALA A 52 -16.78 -0.42 2.74
N GLU A 53 -17.14 0.17 3.88
CA GLU A 53 -16.21 0.84 4.79
C GLU A 53 -15.55 -0.20 5.72
N ALA A 54 -14.66 -1.01 5.14
CA ALA A 54 -13.88 -2.02 5.83
C ALA A 54 -12.42 -1.97 5.33
N PRO A 55 -11.46 -2.64 6.01
CA PRO A 55 -10.14 -2.85 5.44
C PRO A 55 -10.22 -3.61 4.12
N HIS A 56 -9.33 -3.28 3.19
CA HIS A 56 -9.18 -3.94 1.89
C HIS A 56 -7.72 -4.32 1.66
N LEU A 57 -7.49 -5.49 1.07
CA LEU A 57 -6.19 -5.90 0.55
C LEU A 57 -6.02 -5.43 -0.88
N VAL A 58 -4.85 -4.86 -1.20
CA VAL A 58 -4.53 -4.41 -2.56
C VAL A 58 -3.99 -5.58 -3.36
N SER A 59 -4.73 -6.00 -4.39
CA SER A 59 -4.27 -7.00 -5.37
C SER A 59 -3.60 -6.38 -6.60
N ASP A 60 -4.02 -5.17 -6.96
CA ASP A 60 -3.41 -4.38 -8.03
C ASP A 60 -3.71 -2.89 -7.80
N HIS A 61 -3.09 -2.00 -8.59
CA HIS A 61 -3.41 -0.58 -8.55
C HIS A 61 -3.46 0.08 -9.94
N ILE A 62 -4.22 1.18 -10.00
CA ILE A 62 -4.23 2.13 -11.09
C ILE A 62 -3.63 3.44 -10.56
N ASN A 63 -2.46 3.83 -11.05
CA ASN A 63 -1.82 5.07 -10.61
C ASN A 63 -2.43 6.28 -11.36
N LEU A 64 -3.34 6.98 -10.69
CA LEU A 64 -4.00 8.21 -11.16
C LEU A 64 -3.49 9.45 -10.40
N THR A 65 -2.31 9.36 -9.78
CA THR A 65 -1.72 10.48 -9.02
C THR A 65 -1.20 11.59 -9.94
N GLY A 66 -1.14 11.34 -11.26
CA GLY A 66 -0.60 12.25 -12.27
C GLY A 66 0.93 12.33 -12.27
N SER A 67 1.62 11.45 -11.53
CA SER A 67 3.08 11.41 -11.43
C SER A 67 3.60 9.99 -11.24
N ASN A 68 4.92 9.81 -11.34
CA ASN A 68 5.61 8.57 -11.06
C ASN A 68 6.86 8.88 -10.20
N PRO A 69 7.08 8.16 -9.08
CA PRO A 69 8.21 8.43 -8.18
C PRO A 69 9.59 8.11 -8.77
N LEU A 70 9.66 7.49 -9.96
CA LEU A 70 10.91 7.18 -10.66
C LEU A 70 11.28 8.23 -11.74
N LEU A 71 10.54 9.34 -11.82
CA LEU A 71 10.91 10.47 -12.67
C LEU A 71 12.28 11.03 -12.27
N GLY A 72 13.07 11.47 -13.26
CA GLY A 72 14.43 11.97 -13.06
C GLY A 72 15.51 10.88 -13.21
N PRO A 73 16.77 11.17 -12.80
CA PRO A 73 17.87 10.21 -12.86
C PRO A 73 17.57 8.90 -12.12
N ASN A 74 18.08 7.77 -12.62
CA ASN A 74 17.89 6.49 -11.95
C ASN A 74 18.74 6.39 -10.67
N ASP A 75 18.16 5.83 -9.63
CA ASP A 75 18.89 5.41 -8.44
C ASP A 75 19.47 4.01 -8.66
N ALA A 76 20.73 3.79 -8.24
CA ALA A 76 21.45 2.54 -8.46
C ALA A 76 20.90 1.35 -7.65
N CYS A 77 19.97 1.58 -6.71
CA CYS A 77 19.32 0.50 -5.97
C CYS A 77 18.43 -0.41 -6.84
N GLY A 78 18.08 0.01 -8.05
CA GLY A 78 17.12 -0.65 -8.91
C GLY A 78 17.30 -0.36 -10.40
N GLU A 79 16.60 -1.12 -11.23
CA GLU A 79 16.60 -0.93 -12.69
C GLU A 79 15.83 0.34 -13.09
N ARG A 80 16.22 0.97 -14.20
CA ARG A 80 15.54 2.20 -14.68
C ARG A 80 14.06 1.97 -14.99
N PHE A 81 13.71 0.78 -15.48
CA PHE A 81 12.38 0.42 -15.93
C PHE A 81 11.94 -0.88 -15.24
N PRO A 82 11.60 -0.84 -13.94
CA PRO A 82 11.29 -2.04 -13.19
C PRO A 82 9.97 -2.67 -13.66
N VAL A 83 9.92 -4.00 -13.60
CA VAL A 83 8.67 -4.75 -13.77
C VAL A 83 7.82 -4.55 -12.52
N VAL A 84 6.57 -4.14 -12.69
CA VAL A 84 5.62 -3.90 -11.59
C VAL A 84 4.61 -5.04 -11.39
N ASN A 85 4.71 -6.11 -12.19
CA ASN A 85 3.85 -7.28 -12.10
C ASN A 85 4.16 -8.10 -10.83
N ASP A 86 3.12 -8.74 -10.28
CA ASP A 86 3.20 -9.65 -9.13
C ASP A 86 3.90 -9.07 -7.90
N ILE A 87 3.95 -7.74 -7.75
CA ILE A 87 4.57 -7.09 -6.60
C ILE A 87 3.70 -7.25 -5.35
N TYR A 88 2.37 -7.24 -5.52
CA TYR A 88 1.44 -7.46 -4.45
C TYR A 88 1.41 -8.93 -4.04
N LEU A 89 1.64 -9.17 -2.76
CA LEU A 89 1.47 -10.47 -2.15
C LEU A 89 0.03 -10.54 -1.65
N VAL A 90 -0.80 -11.27 -2.39
CA VAL A 90 -2.20 -11.48 -2.03
C VAL A 90 -2.55 -12.94 -1.81
N GLU A 91 -1.81 -13.87 -2.42
CA GLU A 91 -2.00 -15.29 -2.20
C GLU A 91 -1.29 -15.78 -0.96
N GLU A 92 -1.86 -16.81 -0.32
CA GLU A 92 -1.28 -17.49 0.85
C GLU A 92 -0.90 -16.54 2.01
N MET A 93 -1.72 -15.51 2.24
CA MET A 93 -1.57 -14.61 3.38
C MET A 93 -1.50 -15.41 4.69
N PRO A 94 -0.48 -15.19 5.54
CA PRO A 94 -0.41 -15.86 6.82
C PRO A 94 -1.44 -15.25 7.79
N GLY A 95 -1.72 -15.97 8.88
CA GLY A 95 -2.68 -15.51 9.89
C GLY A 95 -4.11 -15.97 9.61
N LYS A 96 -5.05 -15.37 10.34
CA LYS A 96 -6.49 -15.70 10.30
C LYS A 96 -7.32 -14.56 9.73
N ILE A 97 -6.93 -13.31 9.97
CA ILE A 97 -7.69 -12.13 9.57
C ILE A 97 -7.33 -11.75 8.13
N LEU A 98 -6.04 -11.63 7.80
CA LEU A 98 -5.60 -11.23 6.46
C LEU A 98 -6.24 -12.04 5.32
N PRO A 99 -6.33 -13.39 5.38
CA PRO A 99 -6.95 -14.18 4.30
C PRO A 99 -8.44 -13.90 4.09
N ALA A 100 -9.14 -13.37 5.09
CA ALA A 100 -10.57 -13.09 5.05
C ALA A 100 -10.90 -11.66 4.58
N ILE A 101 -9.89 -10.79 4.46
CA ILE A 101 -10.08 -9.42 3.98
C ILE A 101 -10.35 -9.43 2.48
N GLN A 102 -11.34 -8.63 2.05
CA GLN A 102 -11.65 -8.46 0.63
C GLN A 102 -10.43 -7.90 -0.11
N ARG A 103 -10.09 -8.54 -1.23
CA ARG A 103 -9.04 -8.08 -2.15
C ARG A 103 -9.65 -7.23 -3.24
N GLY A 104 -8.91 -6.24 -3.73
CA GLY A 104 -9.35 -5.48 -4.89
C GLY A 104 -8.32 -4.53 -5.47
N VAL A 105 -8.74 -3.85 -6.54
CA VAL A 105 -7.89 -2.90 -7.27
C VAL A 105 -7.97 -1.52 -6.64
N LEU A 106 -6.80 -0.97 -6.29
CA LEU A 106 -6.64 0.37 -5.75
C LEU A 106 -6.65 1.43 -6.85
N GLY A 107 -7.49 2.46 -6.73
CA GLY A 107 -7.28 3.74 -7.40
C GLY A 107 -6.31 4.62 -6.62
N GLY A 108 -5.08 4.80 -7.08
CA GLY A 108 -4.11 5.70 -6.44
C GLY A 108 -4.38 7.14 -6.87
N LEU A 109 -4.92 7.97 -5.98
CA LEU A 109 -5.24 9.38 -6.26
C LEU A 109 -4.21 10.33 -5.67
N LYS A 110 -4.14 11.55 -6.21
CA LYS A 110 -3.32 12.60 -5.63
C LYS A 110 -3.84 12.97 -4.24
N GLN A 111 -2.93 13.20 -3.28
CA GLN A 111 -3.29 13.59 -1.91
C GLN A 111 -4.29 14.74 -1.89
N GLY A 112 -5.37 14.58 -1.12
CA GLY A 112 -6.42 15.59 -0.93
C GLY A 112 -7.56 15.53 -1.96
N VAL A 113 -7.47 14.70 -3.00
CA VAL A 113 -8.56 14.49 -3.94
C VAL A 113 -9.62 13.59 -3.32
N VAL A 114 -10.84 14.10 -3.16
CA VAL A 114 -12.01 13.28 -2.80
C VAL A 114 -12.93 13.25 -4.03
N PRO A 115 -13.04 12.10 -4.72
CA PRO A 115 -13.80 12.02 -5.94
C PRO A 115 -15.29 12.24 -5.68
N ASP A 116 -15.96 12.97 -6.57
CA ASP A 116 -17.42 13.08 -6.54
C ASP A 116 -18.09 11.78 -7.03
N ALA A 117 -19.42 11.78 -7.14
CA ALA A 117 -20.17 10.61 -7.57
C ALA A 117 -19.85 10.19 -9.02
N ALA A 118 -19.62 11.14 -9.93
CA ALA A 118 -19.31 10.87 -11.32
C ALA A 118 -17.87 10.37 -11.48
N GLU A 119 -16.92 10.97 -10.77
CA GLU A 119 -15.53 10.52 -10.70
C GLU A 119 -15.43 9.13 -10.06
N THR A 120 -16.18 8.88 -8.97
CA THR A 120 -16.26 7.55 -8.34
C THR A 120 -16.83 6.51 -9.31
N ALA A 121 -17.89 6.85 -10.05
CA ALA A 121 -18.45 5.95 -11.07
C ALA A 121 -17.41 5.66 -12.17
N LYS A 122 -16.60 6.67 -12.55
CA LYS A 122 -15.52 6.47 -13.51
C LYS A 122 -14.41 5.57 -12.96
N LEU A 123 -14.01 5.75 -11.70
CA LEU A 123 -13.04 4.88 -11.03
C LEU A 123 -13.52 3.42 -11.01
N LYS A 124 -14.79 3.19 -10.63
CA LYS A 124 -15.42 1.86 -10.71
C LYS A 124 -15.38 1.28 -12.12
N SER A 125 -15.65 2.10 -13.15
CA SER A 125 -15.61 1.65 -14.55
C SER A 125 -14.20 1.26 -15.03
N LEU A 126 -13.16 1.79 -14.40
CA LEU A 126 -11.77 1.41 -14.64
C LEU A 126 -11.36 0.15 -13.86
N GLY A 127 -12.26 -0.39 -13.03
CA GLY A 127 -12.02 -1.58 -12.21
C GLY A 127 -11.56 -1.30 -10.78
N ALA A 128 -11.43 -0.03 -10.36
CA ALA A 128 -11.07 0.27 -8.97
C ALA A 128 -12.23 -0.03 -8.00
N GLU A 129 -11.90 -0.59 -6.84
CA GLU A 129 -12.86 -0.93 -5.78
C GLU A 129 -12.78 -0.01 -4.55
N PHE A 130 -11.64 0.67 -4.42
CA PHE A 130 -11.35 1.61 -3.37
C PHE A 130 -10.25 2.58 -3.83
N PHE A 131 -10.06 3.69 -3.11
CA PHE A 131 -8.97 4.62 -3.38
C PHE A 131 -8.19 5.01 -2.13
N SER A 132 -6.92 5.36 -2.33
CA SER A 132 -5.99 5.86 -1.32
C SER A 132 -4.94 6.76 -2.00
N TYR A 133 -3.96 7.27 -1.25
CA TYR A 133 -3.10 8.34 -1.74
C TYR A 133 -1.61 7.99 -1.85
N ASN A 134 -1.12 7.04 -1.06
CA ASN A 134 0.31 6.84 -0.86
C ASN A 134 0.80 5.45 -1.32
N LEU A 135 -0.10 4.45 -1.28
CA LEU A 135 0.25 3.05 -1.47
C LEU A 135 0.74 2.74 -2.89
N ALA A 136 0.09 3.28 -3.92
CA ALA A 136 0.50 3.06 -5.32
C ALA A 136 1.94 3.56 -5.57
N GLN A 137 2.28 4.75 -5.06
CA GLN A 137 3.61 5.34 -5.21
C GLN A 137 4.66 4.55 -4.40
N THR A 138 4.33 4.18 -3.16
CA THR A 138 5.17 3.32 -2.32
C THR A 138 5.45 1.98 -2.99
N MET A 139 4.44 1.38 -3.62
CA MET A 139 4.60 0.13 -4.37
C MET A 139 5.55 0.31 -5.55
N ILE A 140 5.44 1.39 -6.33
CA ILE A 140 6.34 1.62 -7.48
C ILE A 140 7.80 1.71 -7.03
N VAL A 141 8.08 2.37 -5.89
CA VAL A 141 9.44 2.40 -5.31
C VAL A 141 9.87 1.02 -4.79
N ALA A 142 8.94 0.25 -4.22
CA ALA A 142 9.21 -1.12 -3.79
C ALA A 142 9.57 -2.01 -5.00
N ALA A 143 8.82 -1.93 -6.09
CA ALA A 143 9.10 -2.63 -7.34
C ALA A 143 10.49 -2.27 -7.89
N HIS A 144 10.80 -0.97 -7.93
CA HIS A 144 12.14 -0.47 -8.27
C HIS A 144 13.25 -1.10 -7.42
N SER A 145 13.00 -1.24 -6.11
CA SER A 145 13.95 -1.79 -5.15
C SER A 145 13.96 -3.34 -5.08
N GLY A 146 13.17 -4.02 -5.92
CA GLY A 146 13.02 -5.48 -5.92
C GLY A 146 12.31 -6.03 -4.69
N TRP A 147 11.37 -5.27 -4.14
CA TRP A 147 10.57 -5.62 -2.97
C TRP A 147 9.22 -6.19 -3.35
N LYS A 148 8.66 -7.00 -2.45
CA LYS A 148 7.26 -7.40 -2.48
C LYS A 148 6.44 -6.60 -1.46
N VAL A 149 5.16 -6.40 -1.73
CA VAL A 149 4.29 -5.52 -0.92
C VAL A 149 3.03 -6.26 -0.50
N ILE A 150 2.70 -6.20 0.78
CA ILE A 150 1.33 -6.42 1.26
C ILE A 150 0.71 -5.04 1.45
N GLY A 151 -0.23 -4.69 0.57
CA GLY A 151 -0.93 -3.42 0.63
C GLY A 151 -2.24 -3.56 1.39
N ILE A 152 -2.47 -2.72 2.39
CA ILE A 152 -3.69 -2.70 3.19
C ILE A 152 -4.25 -1.29 3.18
N VAL A 153 -5.45 -1.12 2.63
CA VAL A 153 -6.21 0.13 2.73
C VAL A 153 -7.16 0.00 3.90
N VAL A 154 -7.10 0.95 4.84
CA VAL A 154 -7.98 0.98 6.01
C VAL A 154 -8.95 2.16 5.92
N PRO A 155 -10.17 2.05 6.48
CA PRO A 155 -11.14 3.13 6.39
C PRO A 155 -10.62 4.41 7.05
N SER A 156 -10.57 5.50 6.28
CA SER A 156 -10.04 6.79 6.77
C SER A 156 -10.87 7.38 7.93
N ARG A 157 -12.19 7.10 7.97
CA ARG A 157 -13.15 7.69 8.92
C ARG A 157 -13.53 6.80 10.09
N LEU A 158 -13.05 5.55 10.14
CA LEU A 158 -13.35 4.61 11.21
C LEU A 158 -12.10 4.34 12.08
N PRO A 159 -12.27 3.84 13.30
CA PRO A 159 -11.16 3.33 14.09
C PRO A 159 -10.44 2.20 13.35
N LEU A 160 -9.12 2.08 13.55
CA LEU A 160 -8.39 0.92 13.06
C LEU A 160 -8.87 -0.33 13.78
N ASP A 161 -8.97 -1.43 13.04
CA ASP A 161 -9.22 -2.75 13.61
C ASP A 161 -8.00 -3.20 14.42
N GLY A 162 -8.12 -3.17 15.74
CA GLY A 162 -7.06 -3.57 16.66
C GLY A 162 -6.66 -5.05 16.52
N ALA A 163 -7.58 -5.93 16.16
CA ALA A 163 -7.28 -7.35 15.96
C ALA A 163 -6.40 -7.54 14.71
N LEU A 164 -6.75 -6.86 13.61
CA LEU A 164 -5.93 -6.83 12.40
C LEU A 164 -4.53 -6.26 12.67
N MET A 165 -4.45 -5.12 13.37
CA MET A 165 -3.16 -4.50 13.68
C MET A 165 -2.27 -5.39 14.56
N ASN A 166 -2.86 -6.11 15.51
CA ASN A 166 -2.13 -7.05 16.36
C ASN A 166 -1.65 -8.29 15.58
N GLU A 167 -2.47 -8.81 14.68
CA GLU A 167 -2.07 -9.93 13.80
C GLU A 167 -0.88 -9.53 12.92
N ILE A 168 -0.94 -8.38 12.24
CA ILE A 168 0.15 -7.88 11.40
C ILE A 168 1.45 -7.76 12.21
N LYS A 169 1.40 -7.16 13.41
CA LYS A 169 2.59 -7.05 14.27
C LYS A 169 3.12 -8.41 14.70
N SER A 170 2.25 -9.36 15.00
CA SER A 170 2.67 -10.72 15.37
C SER A 170 3.30 -11.48 14.21
N LEU A 171 2.95 -11.17 12.96
CA LEU A 171 3.52 -11.81 11.78
C LEU A 171 4.89 -11.22 11.40
N ILE A 172 5.14 -9.96 11.76
CA ILE A 172 6.38 -9.25 11.45
C ILE A 172 7.50 -9.48 12.49
N ASN A 173 7.14 -9.70 13.76
CA ASN A 173 8.07 -9.94 14.87
C ASN A 173 8.48 -11.42 14.99
#